data_AF-A0A7X7PXT9-F1
#
_entry.id   AF-A0A7X7PXT9-F1
#
_cell.length_a   1.000
_cell.length_b   1.000
_cell.length_c   1.000
_cell.angle_alpha   90.00
_cell.angle_beta   90.00
_cell.angle_gamma   90.00
#
_symmetry.space_group_name_H-M   'P 1'
#
loop_
_entity.id
_entity.type
_entity.pdbx_description
1 polymer ?
#
loop_
_entity_poly.entity_id
_entity_poly.type
_entity_poly.pdbx_seq_one_letter_code
_entity_poly.pdbx_strand_id
1 'polypeptide(L)'
;HGVDPARVRAAFERARVEFRQRPDAEHLASLHQHCAQLYDAMISTDATKERVRNIDCDPKQAVEAAAVVFALNTGLTAYQANCAGGDKLPTVGGVDGLLGFGRRCLQDSGLPSADSNTLGERLSSIDLNRDDKAHNFVVSLNAFQDGNSLAYLALAIAIGIDSLIFMTGLFGANAVRSPLTDVPSPKARNSQQLNAMIETALLPDAFRKARIVAQSMHPIDNVDGYSNEVLLESLDPETAVQVRDVLNAGAIIGAVRKGDRAGQYLVRSELLEFLNTVIKRELGRDPDKAQQGMAMDQFEDQVVVALLPDVAQNCAAVMCALIPMDESKGFTAHLDLEDIDDDIRPVALNVLNAGATFSKVQRRSTDSYYVHKDLYRTLARIRAREVGRVSGRSQLIDMRREASGGVLREAGRAQLADHTQRTVAVAAPTDEDERRRAISALLRSLNLDANVYFGMSDQAWEAGQAAANALEDLWGSVGGLRRELEDTSRDYGDRVEHAVIEEERALEDDDGTKRQILNKAYQELGKTWLVVMLFKGGPFERAIHELLDEPDLDRGEDDQMLAVSDRLAKEFEINPRLTAADWMQLERLLTQLKGASAQQMAEGDIRRTLN
;
A
#
# COMPACT_ATOMS: atom_id res chain seq x y z
N HIS A 1 19.97 62.22 -95.33
CA HIS A 1 21.02 61.25 -94.95
C HIS A 1 20.35 59.90 -94.71
N GLY A 2 20.26 59.07 -95.76
CA GLY A 2 19.66 57.74 -95.66
C GLY A 2 20.65 56.77 -95.00
N VAL A 3 20.19 56.03 -93.98
CA VAL A 3 20.96 54.95 -93.36
C VAL A 3 21.03 53.79 -94.37
N ASP A 4 22.23 53.34 -94.71
CA ASP A 4 22.43 52.21 -95.64
C ASP A 4 21.95 50.89 -94.99
N PRO A 5 20.90 50.24 -95.52
CA PRO A 5 20.36 48.99 -94.97
C PRO A 5 21.39 47.86 -94.93
N ALA A 6 22.39 47.86 -95.82
CA ALA A 6 23.42 46.81 -95.86
C ALA A 6 24.30 46.83 -94.60
N ARG A 7 24.61 48.01 -94.08
CA ARG A 7 25.43 48.18 -92.87
C ARG A 7 24.69 47.77 -91.61
N VAL A 8 23.39 48.09 -91.53
CA VAL A 8 22.52 47.72 -90.39
C VAL A 8 22.27 46.21 -90.38
N ARG A 9 22.07 45.59 -91.55
CA ARG A 9 21.95 44.13 -91.68
C ARG A 9 23.20 43.40 -91.17
N ALA A 10 24.39 43.90 -91.49
CA ALA A 10 25.64 43.31 -91.01
C ALA A 10 25.85 43.48 -89.49
N ALA A 11 25.27 44.50 -88.87
CA ALA A 11 25.27 44.69 -87.42
C ALA A 11 24.27 43.75 -86.73
N PHE A 12 23.06 43.62 -87.28
CA PHE A 12 22.04 42.68 -86.80
C PHE A 12 22.52 41.22 -86.85
N GLU A 13 23.15 40.79 -87.95
CA GLU A 13 23.71 39.43 -88.07
C GLU A 13 24.82 39.16 -87.05
N ARG A 14 25.65 40.15 -86.72
CA ARG A 14 26.65 40.03 -85.66
C ARG A 14 26.01 39.90 -84.28
N ALA A 15 25.07 40.78 -83.93
CA ALA A 15 24.32 40.70 -82.67
C ALA A 15 23.59 39.35 -82.53
N ARG A 16 23.09 38.78 -83.63
CA ARG A 16 22.45 37.45 -83.65
C ARG A 16 23.43 36.32 -83.32
N VAL A 17 24.66 36.40 -83.84
CA VAL A 17 25.72 35.42 -83.53
C VAL A 17 26.19 35.56 -82.07
N GLU A 18 26.36 36.79 -81.59
CA GLU A 18 26.75 37.07 -80.21
C GLU A 18 25.70 36.56 -79.21
N PHE A 19 24.41 36.83 -79.46
CA PHE A 19 23.33 36.28 -78.64
C PHE A 19 23.26 34.75 -78.67
N ARG A 20 23.56 34.11 -79.81
CA ARG A 20 23.65 32.63 -79.89
C ARG A 20 24.81 32.06 -79.08
N GLN A 21 25.90 32.82 -78.93
CA GLN A 21 27.04 32.40 -78.12
C GLN A 21 26.82 32.67 -76.62
N ARG A 22 26.14 33.77 -76.28
CA ARG A 22 25.81 34.19 -74.92
C ARG A 22 24.36 34.68 -74.86
N PRO A 23 23.40 33.78 -74.56
CA PRO A 23 22.01 34.16 -74.42
C PRO A 23 21.80 34.79 -73.03
N ASP A 24 22.01 36.10 -72.92
CA ASP A 24 21.69 36.90 -71.74
C ASP A 24 20.77 38.09 -72.11
N ALA A 25 20.30 38.81 -71.09
CA ALA A 25 19.37 39.92 -71.27
C ALA A 25 19.98 41.11 -72.04
N GLU A 26 21.29 41.33 -71.90
CA GLU A 26 22.00 42.45 -72.51
C GLU A 26 22.16 42.24 -74.03
N HIS A 27 22.57 41.03 -74.45
CA HIS A 27 22.71 40.67 -75.85
C HIS A 27 21.35 40.54 -76.55
N LEU A 28 20.29 40.12 -75.84
CA LEU A 28 18.92 40.14 -76.38
C LEU A 28 18.42 41.57 -76.61
N ALA A 29 18.68 42.49 -75.67
CA ALA A 29 18.32 43.90 -75.81
C ALA A 29 19.06 44.56 -76.99
N SER A 30 20.36 44.26 -77.15
CA SER A 30 21.15 44.70 -78.31
C SER A 30 20.59 44.16 -79.62
N LEU A 31 20.23 42.87 -79.70
CA LEU A 31 19.62 42.26 -80.88
C LEU A 31 18.29 42.94 -81.25
N HIS A 32 17.45 43.23 -80.26
CA HIS A 32 16.18 43.94 -80.44
C HIS A 32 16.40 45.36 -80.98
N GLN A 33 17.35 46.11 -80.40
CA GLN A 33 17.69 47.46 -80.86
C GLN A 33 18.12 47.46 -82.34
N HIS A 34 18.93 46.48 -82.76
CA HIS A 34 19.35 46.35 -84.16
C HIS A 34 18.21 45.86 -85.08
N CYS A 35 17.25 45.07 -84.58
CA CYS A 35 16.03 44.68 -85.32
C CYS A 35 15.18 45.92 -85.65
N ALA A 36 14.92 46.76 -84.64
CA ALA A 36 14.14 47.99 -84.81
C ALA A 36 14.82 48.97 -85.78
N GLN A 37 16.14 49.15 -85.66
CA GLN A 37 16.92 49.99 -86.59
C GLN A 37 16.88 49.46 -88.03
N LEU A 38 16.94 48.13 -88.21
CA LEU A 38 16.85 47.50 -89.52
C LEU A 38 15.45 47.68 -90.12
N TYR A 39 14.42 47.49 -89.29
CA TYR A 39 13.02 47.68 -89.65
C TYR A 39 12.75 49.12 -90.12
N ASP A 40 13.19 50.11 -89.34
CA ASP A 40 13.06 51.54 -89.67
C ASP A 40 13.77 51.89 -90.99
N ALA A 41 14.98 51.38 -91.19
CA ALA A 41 15.73 51.58 -92.43
C ALA A 41 15.01 50.96 -93.65
N MET A 42 14.40 49.78 -93.50
CA MET A 42 13.68 49.10 -94.59
C MET A 42 12.30 49.72 -94.90
N ILE A 43 11.62 50.32 -93.91
CA ILE A 43 10.37 51.07 -94.13
C ILE A 43 10.61 52.39 -94.84
N SER A 44 11.75 53.03 -94.58
CA SER A 44 12.14 54.29 -95.23
C SER A 44 12.50 54.13 -96.72
N THR A 45 12.59 52.89 -97.23
CA THR A 45 12.90 52.58 -98.62
C THR A 45 11.65 52.06 -99.36
N ASP A 46 11.20 52.76 -100.40
CA ASP A 46 9.94 52.48 -101.11
C ASP A 46 9.86 51.06 -101.68
N ALA A 47 10.98 50.49 -102.13
CA ALA A 47 11.03 49.14 -102.73
C ALA A 47 10.82 47.99 -101.71
N THR A 48 11.09 48.22 -100.42
CA THR A 48 11.02 47.19 -99.37
C THR A 48 9.84 47.37 -98.42
N LYS A 49 9.21 48.55 -98.45
CA LYS A 49 8.12 48.96 -97.56
C LYS A 49 6.93 47.99 -97.53
N GLU A 50 6.46 47.52 -98.69
CA GLU A 50 5.34 46.55 -98.74
C GLU A 50 5.71 45.17 -98.19
N ARG A 51 6.96 44.73 -98.35
CA ARG A 51 7.40 43.39 -97.94
C ARG A 51 7.69 43.29 -96.44
N VAL A 52 7.97 44.42 -95.78
CA VAL A 52 8.37 44.49 -94.37
C VAL A 52 7.18 44.76 -93.43
N ARG A 53 6.01 45.12 -93.97
CA ARG A 53 4.81 45.49 -93.21
C ARG A 53 4.31 44.41 -92.22
N ASN A 54 4.64 43.14 -92.46
CA ASN A 54 4.25 42.00 -91.62
C ASN A 54 5.40 41.45 -90.74
N ILE A 55 6.56 42.12 -90.71
CA ILE A 55 7.67 41.73 -89.85
C ILE A 55 7.49 42.46 -88.52
N ASP A 56 7.41 41.69 -87.43
CA ASP A 56 7.31 42.22 -86.08
C ASP A 56 8.66 42.09 -85.36
N CYS A 57 9.14 43.19 -84.77
CA CYS A 57 10.32 43.22 -83.90
C CYS A 57 9.91 43.34 -82.41
N ASP A 58 8.63 43.22 -82.04
CA ASP A 58 8.15 43.30 -80.65
C ASP A 58 8.80 42.17 -79.81
N PRO A 59 9.57 42.52 -78.76
CA PRO A 59 10.32 41.55 -77.99
C PRO A 59 9.47 40.86 -76.92
N LYS A 60 8.20 41.24 -76.69
CA LYS A 60 7.39 40.76 -75.54
C LYS A 60 7.40 39.25 -75.37
N GLN A 61 7.02 38.50 -76.40
CA GLN A 61 6.95 37.03 -76.32
C GLN A 61 8.33 36.39 -76.11
N ALA A 62 9.36 36.96 -76.74
CA ALA A 62 10.73 36.47 -76.59
C ALA A 62 11.32 36.79 -75.21
N VAL A 63 11.02 37.96 -74.66
CA VAL A 63 11.45 38.40 -73.32
C VAL A 63 10.72 37.61 -72.24
N GLU A 64 9.42 37.36 -72.37
CA GLU A 64 8.66 36.52 -71.43
C GLU A 64 9.17 35.07 -71.42
N ALA A 65 9.44 34.48 -72.60
CA ALA A 65 10.00 33.14 -72.69
C ALA A 65 11.46 33.07 -72.19
N ALA A 66 12.27 34.10 -72.48
CA ALA A 66 13.67 34.15 -72.05
C ALA A 66 13.84 34.53 -70.58
N ALA A 67 12.90 35.24 -69.97
CA ALA A 67 12.94 35.63 -68.56
C ALA A 67 13.09 34.43 -67.62
N VAL A 68 12.44 33.30 -67.94
CA VAL A 68 12.58 32.05 -67.18
C VAL A 68 14.02 31.52 -67.24
N VAL A 69 14.63 31.56 -68.42
CA VAL A 69 16.01 31.09 -68.65
C VAL A 69 17.03 32.04 -68.02
N PHE A 70 16.79 33.35 -68.07
CA PHE A 70 17.65 34.36 -67.45
C PHE A 70 17.58 34.32 -65.92
N ALA A 71 16.38 34.11 -65.35
CA ALA A 71 16.20 33.90 -63.92
C ALA A 71 16.95 32.64 -63.46
N LEU A 72 16.88 31.56 -64.24
CA LEU A 72 17.62 30.32 -63.95
C LEU A 72 19.13 30.50 -64.04
N ASN A 73 19.64 31.19 -65.07
CA ASN A 73 21.08 31.45 -65.21
C ASN A 73 21.62 32.35 -64.10
N THR A 74 20.84 33.35 -63.68
CA THR A 74 21.19 34.24 -62.56
C THR A 74 21.10 33.50 -61.22
N GLY A 75 20.11 32.63 -61.04
CA GLY A 75 20.00 31.77 -59.88
C GLY A 75 21.15 30.75 -59.81
N LEU A 76 21.58 30.19 -60.94
CA LEU A 76 22.68 29.24 -60.97
C LEU A 76 24.02 29.87 -60.58
N THR A 77 24.28 31.12 -60.98
CA THR A 77 25.49 31.85 -60.55
C THR A 77 25.42 32.22 -59.07
N ALA A 78 24.27 32.67 -58.56
CA ALA A 78 24.06 32.94 -57.13
C ALA A 78 24.20 31.68 -56.28
N TYR A 79 23.61 30.57 -56.71
CA TYR A 79 23.72 29.27 -56.06
C TYR A 79 25.16 28.76 -56.04
N GLN A 80 25.91 28.88 -57.15
CA GLN A 80 27.33 28.52 -57.16
C GLN A 80 28.15 29.41 -56.21
N ALA A 81 27.85 30.71 -56.15
CA ALA A 81 28.53 31.66 -55.28
C ALA A 81 28.23 31.43 -53.79
N ASN A 82 26.99 31.07 -53.42
CA ASN A 82 26.57 31.04 -52.02
C ASN A 82 26.39 29.63 -51.44
N CYS A 83 26.10 28.63 -52.28
CA CYS A 83 25.60 27.32 -51.83
C CYS A 83 26.42 26.13 -52.33
N ALA A 84 27.19 26.29 -53.41
CA ALA A 84 28.09 25.22 -53.88
C ALA A 84 29.40 25.22 -53.08
N GLY A 85 29.71 24.07 -52.48
CA GLY A 85 30.94 23.80 -51.73
C GLY A 85 30.69 23.54 -50.24
N GLY A 86 31.27 22.47 -49.68
CA GLY A 86 31.11 22.09 -48.28
C GLY A 86 31.63 23.13 -47.28
N ASP A 87 32.54 24.00 -47.71
CA ASP A 87 33.11 25.08 -46.90
C ASP A 87 32.11 26.20 -46.56
N LYS A 88 30.96 26.25 -47.26
CA LYS A 88 29.89 27.24 -47.03
C LYS A 88 28.80 26.73 -46.08
N LEU A 89 28.91 25.49 -45.60
CA LEU A 89 27.99 24.94 -44.62
C LEU A 89 28.20 25.65 -43.26
N PRO A 90 27.13 26.14 -42.62
CA PRO A 90 27.25 26.75 -41.31
C PRO A 90 27.72 25.71 -40.29
N THR A 91 28.88 25.97 -39.68
CA THR A 91 29.46 25.12 -38.62
C THR A 91 28.96 25.49 -37.22
N VAL A 92 28.17 26.57 -37.12
CA VAL A 92 27.65 27.12 -35.86
C VAL A 92 26.13 27.28 -35.98
N GLY A 93 25.37 26.85 -34.97
CA GLY A 93 23.90 26.95 -34.95
C GLY A 93 23.13 25.64 -35.20
N GLY A 94 23.81 24.49 -35.21
CA GLY A 94 23.17 23.17 -35.28
C GLY A 94 22.27 23.00 -36.51
N VAL A 95 21.16 22.27 -36.34
CA VAL A 95 20.24 21.93 -37.44
C VAL A 95 19.43 23.16 -37.91
N ASP A 96 19.18 24.16 -37.06
CA ASP A 96 18.46 25.39 -37.47
C ASP A 96 19.29 26.27 -38.39
N GLY A 97 20.60 26.35 -38.15
CA GLY A 97 21.54 26.97 -39.07
C GLY A 97 21.52 26.28 -40.44
N LEU A 98 21.45 24.95 -40.46
CA LEU A 98 21.39 24.15 -41.70
C LEU A 98 20.05 24.31 -42.44
N LEU A 99 18.92 24.34 -41.73
CA LEU A 99 17.59 24.57 -42.33
C LEU A 99 17.46 25.99 -42.89
N GLY A 100 17.96 26.98 -42.15
CA GLY A 100 18.02 28.37 -42.61
C GLY A 100 18.91 28.53 -43.84
N PHE A 101 20.04 27.83 -43.88
CA PHE A 101 20.91 27.76 -45.05
C PHE A 101 20.22 27.09 -46.24
N GLY A 102 19.55 25.95 -46.02
CA GLY A 102 18.79 25.25 -47.05
C GLY A 102 17.69 26.10 -47.69
N ARG A 103 16.95 26.88 -46.88
CA ARG A 103 15.92 27.81 -47.37
C ARG A 103 16.51 28.92 -48.25
N ARG A 104 17.66 29.50 -47.85
CA ARG A 104 18.36 30.52 -48.67
C ARG A 104 18.88 29.93 -49.96
N CYS A 105 19.43 28.72 -49.94
CA CYS A 105 19.92 28.06 -51.14
C CYS A 105 18.82 27.67 -52.11
N LEU A 106 17.65 27.28 -51.61
CA LEU A 106 16.46 27.04 -52.42
C LEU A 106 15.96 28.33 -53.07
N GLN A 107 15.97 29.46 -52.35
CA GLN A 107 15.62 30.76 -52.89
C GLN A 107 16.61 31.24 -53.97
N ASP A 108 17.91 31.04 -53.73
CA ASP A 108 18.98 31.45 -54.66
C ASP A 108 19.06 30.55 -55.91
N SER A 109 18.48 29.35 -55.89
CA SER A 109 18.57 28.38 -57.00
C SER A 109 17.82 28.81 -58.27
N GLY A 110 16.86 29.75 -58.17
CA GLY A 110 16.06 30.21 -59.32
C GLY A 110 15.18 29.13 -59.95
N LEU A 111 14.89 28.04 -59.23
CA LEU A 111 14.04 26.94 -59.71
C LEU A 111 12.59 27.39 -59.95
N PRO A 112 11.85 26.70 -60.85
CA PRO A 112 10.42 26.91 -61.02
C PRO A 112 9.67 26.73 -59.70
N SER A 113 8.60 27.52 -59.52
CA SER A 113 7.83 27.57 -58.27
C SER A 113 7.28 26.23 -57.80
N ALA A 114 6.97 25.31 -58.73
CA ALA A 114 6.52 23.96 -58.41
C ALA A 114 7.60 23.15 -57.68
N ASP A 115 8.83 23.16 -58.19
CA ASP A 115 9.94 22.39 -57.62
C ASP A 115 10.43 23.02 -56.31
N SER A 116 10.47 24.35 -56.23
CA SER A 116 10.81 25.05 -54.98
C SER A 116 9.81 24.77 -53.86
N ASN A 117 8.52 24.66 -54.19
CA ASN A 117 7.47 24.37 -53.20
C ASN A 117 7.60 22.94 -52.64
N THR A 118 7.83 21.94 -53.49
CA THR A 118 7.97 20.54 -53.02
C THR A 118 9.17 20.36 -52.07
N LEU A 119 10.30 21.00 -52.37
CA LEU A 119 11.48 20.98 -51.50
C LEU A 119 11.29 21.87 -50.26
N GLY A 120 10.56 22.97 -50.38
CA GLY A 120 10.16 23.83 -49.25
C GLY A 120 9.25 23.10 -48.26
N GLU A 121 8.28 22.32 -48.75
CA GLU A 121 7.40 21.49 -47.93
C GLU A 121 8.18 20.43 -47.15
N ARG A 122 9.17 19.79 -47.78
CA ARG A 122 10.07 18.84 -47.11
C ARG A 122 10.93 19.50 -46.03
N LEU A 123 11.43 20.71 -46.27
CA LEU A 123 12.16 21.48 -45.25
C LEU A 123 11.24 21.92 -44.11
N SER A 124 9.98 22.24 -44.40
CA SER A 124 8.98 22.60 -43.40
C SER A 124 8.51 21.42 -42.57
N SER A 125 8.42 20.21 -43.14
CA SER A 125 8.06 19.01 -42.38
C SER A 125 9.16 18.59 -41.41
N ILE A 126 10.44 18.75 -41.79
CA ILE A 126 11.58 18.54 -40.89
C ILE A 126 11.55 19.55 -39.73
N ASP A 127 11.14 20.79 -39.98
CA ASP A 127 10.98 21.84 -38.97
C ASP A 127 9.84 21.50 -37.98
N LEU A 128 8.69 21.08 -38.50
CA LEU A 128 7.50 20.73 -37.71
C LEU A 128 7.69 19.50 -36.82
N ASN A 129 8.44 18.50 -37.28
CA ASN A 129 8.70 17.28 -36.50
C ASN A 129 9.74 17.49 -35.39
N ARG A 130 10.42 18.64 -35.37
CA ARG A 130 11.49 18.96 -34.42
C ARG A 130 11.17 20.13 -33.51
N ASP A 131 10.01 20.77 -33.64
CA ASP A 131 9.66 21.87 -32.75
C ASP A 131 9.49 21.34 -31.33
N ASP A 132 10.54 21.48 -30.52
CA ASP A 132 10.58 21.16 -29.10
C ASP A 132 9.59 22.02 -28.27
N LYS A 133 8.83 22.92 -28.92
CA LYS A 133 7.69 23.68 -28.36
C LYS A 133 6.33 23.21 -28.85
N ALA A 134 6.23 22.23 -29.75
CA ALA A 134 4.96 21.61 -30.08
C ALA A 134 4.48 20.83 -28.85
N HIS A 135 3.32 21.19 -28.31
CA HIS A 135 2.68 20.46 -27.20
C HIS A 135 2.77 18.94 -27.45
N ASN A 136 3.15 18.17 -26.43
CA ASN A 136 3.28 16.70 -26.46
C ASN A 136 2.13 15.96 -27.17
N PHE A 137 0.96 16.60 -27.25
CA PHE A 137 -0.23 16.15 -27.96
C PHE A 137 -0.08 16.07 -29.49
N VAL A 138 0.63 17.01 -30.12
CA VAL A 138 0.81 17.01 -31.59
C VAL A 138 1.86 15.99 -32.02
N VAL A 139 2.93 15.85 -31.23
CA VAL A 139 3.98 14.85 -31.44
C VAL A 139 3.41 13.43 -31.31
N SER A 140 2.55 13.20 -30.31
CA SER A 140 1.87 11.90 -30.16
C SER A 140 0.83 11.65 -31.25
N LEU A 141 0.05 12.65 -31.68
CA LEU A 141 -0.93 12.48 -32.76
C LEU A 141 -0.28 12.17 -34.12
N ASN A 142 0.84 12.82 -34.43
CA ASN A 142 1.61 12.52 -35.64
C ASN A 142 2.25 11.13 -35.57
N ALA A 143 2.74 10.70 -34.40
CA ALA A 143 3.25 9.34 -34.22
C ALA A 143 2.17 8.25 -34.46
N PHE A 144 0.89 8.54 -34.21
CA PHE A 144 -0.23 7.66 -34.57
C PHE A 144 -0.56 7.67 -36.07
N GLN A 145 -0.49 8.83 -36.72
CA GLN A 145 -0.67 8.96 -38.17
C GLN A 145 0.46 8.30 -38.97
N ASP A 146 1.68 8.31 -38.44
CA ASP A 146 2.85 7.65 -39.02
C ASP A 146 2.87 6.12 -38.83
N GLY A 147 1.86 5.56 -38.13
CA GLY A 147 1.71 4.11 -37.97
C GLY A 147 2.74 3.46 -37.04
N ASN A 148 3.32 4.21 -36.11
CA ASN A 148 4.33 3.67 -35.20
C ASN A 148 3.72 2.69 -34.19
N SER A 149 4.16 1.42 -34.21
CA SER A 149 3.65 0.35 -33.35
C SER A 149 3.86 0.62 -31.85
N LEU A 150 4.90 1.36 -31.47
CA LEU A 150 5.17 1.72 -30.08
C LEU A 150 4.13 2.69 -29.52
N ALA A 151 3.60 3.60 -30.35
CA ALA A 151 2.55 4.53 -29.94
C ALA A 151 1.23 3.79 -29.65
N TYR A 152 0.87 2.79 -30.47
CA TYR A 152 -0.31 1.94 -30.25
C TYR A 152 -0.16 1.04 -29.02
N LEU A 153 1.04 0.51 -28.75
CA LEU A 153 1.32 -0.26 -27.54
C LEU A 153 1.14 0.60 -26.27
N ALA A 154 1.69 1.82 -26.28
CA ALA A 154 1.55 2.76 -25.17
C ALA A 154 0.08 3.13 -24.90
N LEU A 155 -0.71 3.35 -25.97
CA LEU A 155 -2.15 3.61 -25.85
C LEU A 155 -2.90 2.42 -25.24
N ALA A 156 -2.58 1.19 -25.65
CA ALA A 156 -3.21 -0.01 -25.13
C ALA A 156 -2.91 -0.21 -23.63
N ILE A 157 -1.67 0.03 -23.19
CA ILE A 157 -1.30 -0.04 -21.78
C ILE A 157 -2.01 1.04 -20.96
N ALA A 158 -2.10 2.28 -21.48
CA ALA A 158 -2.79 3.37 -20.79
C ALA A 158 -4.28 3.04 -20.56
N ILE A 159 -4.99 2.56 -21.59
CA ILE A 159 -6.39 2.11 -21.46
C ILE A 159 -6.50 0.95 -20.47
N GLY A 160 -5.54 0.02 -20.47
CA GLY A 160 -5.49 -1.11 -19.55
C GLY A 160 -5.35 -0.67 -18.09
N ILE A 161 -4.43 0.25 -17.81
CA ILE A 161 -4.20 0.80 -16.47
C ILE A 161 -5.43 1.58 -16.00
N ASP A 162 -5.98 2.46 -16.84
CA ASP A 162 -7.15 3.26 -16.48
C ASP A 162 -8.38 2.37 -16.21
N SER A 163 -8.55 1.29 -16.98
CA SER A 163 -9.62 0.31 -16.76
C SER A 163 -9.43 -0.47 -15.45
N LEU A 164 -8.19 -0.83 -15.09
CA LEU A 164 -7.86 -1.48 -13.82
C LEU A 164 -8.09 -0.54 -12.63
N ILE A 165 -7.68 0.72 -12.75
CA ILE A 165 -7.93 1.75 -11.73
C ILE A 165 -9.44 1.98 -11.57
N PHE A 166 -10.19 2.04 -12.67
CA PHE A 166 -11.63 2.17 -12.62
C PHE A 166 -12.31 0.97 -11.97
N MET A 167 -11.91 -0.26 -12.32
CA MET A 167 -12.45 -1.48 -11.70
C MET A 167 -12.11 -1.53 -10.20
N THR A 168 -10.87 -1.24 -9.82
CA THR A 168 -10.45 -1.22 -8.41
C THR A 168 -11.17 -0.13 -7.62
N GLY A 169 -11.45 1.03 -8.23
CA GLY A 169 -12.29 2.06 -7.64
C GLY A 169 -13.75 1.62 -7.45
N LEU A 170 -14.34 0.99 -8.47
CA LEU A 170 -15.74 0.53 -8.44
C LEU A 170 -15.95 -0.60 -7.40
N PHE A 171 -15.03 -1.55 -7.32
CA PHE A 171 -15.10 -2.64 -6.33
C PHE A 171 -14.63 -2.18 -4.94
N GLY A 172 -13.63 -1.30 -4.85
CA GLY A 172 -13.14 -0.76 -3.58
C GLY A 172 -14.17 0.11 -2.86
N ALA A 173 -14.94 0.93 -3.60
CA ALA A 173 -15.97 1.79 -3.02
C ALA A 173 -17.17 1.02 -2.44
N ASN A 174 -17.51 -0.13 -3.01
CA ASN A 174 -18.59 -0.99 -2.52
C ASN A 174 -18.15 -2.01 -1.46
N ALA A 175 -16.85 -2.18 -1.23
CA ALA A 175 -16.37 -3.29 -0.41
C ALA A 175 -16.47 -3.07 1.10
N VAL A 176 -16.34 -1.85 1.65
CA VAL A 176 -16.26 -1.71 3.12
C VAL A 176 -16.72 -0.34 3.64
N ARG A 177 -18.01 0.00 3.49
CA ARG A 177 -18.59 1.01 4.37
C ARG A 177 -19.13 0.33 5.61
N SER A 178 -18.48 0.53 6.75
CA SER A 178 -18.98 -0.02 8.02
C SER A 178 -20.32 0.66 8.38
N PRO A 179 -21.37 -0.08 8.77
CA PRO A 179 -22.61 0.49 9.29
C PRO A 179 -22.37 1.46 10.46
N LEU A 180 -21.29 1.26 11.22
CA LEU A 180 -20.89 2.13 12.33
C LEU A 180 -20.45 3.54 11.90
N THR A 181 -20.19 3.76 10.60
CA THR A 181 -19.83 5.08 10.04
C THR A 181 -21.02 6.05 10.04
N ASP A 182 -22.24 5.51 10.01
CA ASP A 182 -23.46 6.31 9.98
C ASP A 182 -23.96 6.67 11.40
N VAL A 183 -23.25 6.20 12.45
CA VAL A 183 -23.53 6.58 13.84
C VAL A 183 -23.09 8.04 14.07
N PRO A 184 -23.98 8.93 14.52
CA PRO A 184 -23.61 10.30 14.85
C PRO A 184 -22.68 10.32 16.08
N SER A 185 -21.37 10.50 15.83
CA SER A 185 -20.33 10.58 16.85
C SER A 185 -19.80 12.01 16.99
N PRO A 186 -19.59 12.53 18.21
CA PRO A 186 -18.98 13.85 18.44
C PRO A 186 -17.50 13.90 18.08
N LYS A 187 -16.85 12.74 17.86
CA LYS A 187 -15.46 12.64 17.39
C LYS A 187 -15.44 12.01 16.00
N ALA A 188 -14.85 12.71 15.03
CA ALA A 188 -14.56 12.15 13.71
C ALA A 188 -13.57 10.99 13.87
N ARG A 189 -14.00 9.77 13.55
CA ARG A 189 -13.19 8.55 13.63
C ARG A 189 -13.32 7.79 12.32
N ASN A 190 -12.23 7.15 11.90
CA ASN A 190 -12.22 6.30 10.71
C ASN A 190 -13.06 5.03 10.97
N SER A 191 -13.74 4.50 9.95
CA SER A 191 -14.57 3.29 10.02
C SER A 191 -13.78 2.07 10.53
N GLN A 192 -12.51 1.96 10.16
CA GLN A 192 -11.59 0.92 10.66
C GLN A 192 -11.37 1.02 12.18
N GLN A 193 -11.23 2.24 12.71
CA GLN A 193 -11.04 2.46 14.14
C GLN A 193 -12.32 2.14 14.94
N LEU A 194 -13.49 2.46 14.39
CA LEU A 194 -14.78 2.13 15.01
C LEU A 194 -14.99 0.61 15.08
N ASN A 195 -14.69 -0.10 14.00
CA ASN A 195 -14.77 -1.56 13.95
C ASN A 195 -13.80 -2.20 14.95
N ALA A 196 -12.53 -1.76 14.97
CA ALA A 196 -11.52 -2.30 15.86
C ALA A 196 -11.90 -2.16 17.35
N MET A 197 -12.55 -1.07 17.75
CA MET A 197 -13.00 -0.87 19.14
C MET A 197 -14.05 -1.91 19.56
N ILE A 198 -15.05 -2.17 18.71
CA ILE A 198 -16.08 -3.19 19.00
C ILE A 198 -15.49 -4.59 18.89
N GLU A 199 -14.68 -4.87 17.87
CA GLU A 199 -14.04 -6.17 17.68
C GLU A 199 -13.10 -6.54 18.84
N THR A 200 -12.39 -5.57 19.42
CA THR A 200 -11.57 -5.80 20.62
C THR A 200 -12.42 -6.21 21.83
N ALA A 201 -13.61 -5.62 22.00
CA ALA A 201 -14.55 -6.00 23.07
C ALA A 201 -15.16 -7.40 22.85
N LEU A 202 -15.19 -7.87 21.60
CA LEU A 202 -15.69 -9.19 21.22
C LEU A 202 -14.66 -10.31 21.42
N LEU A 203 -13.38 -10.01 21.65
CA LEU A 203 -12.36 -11.02 21.96
C LEU A 203 -12.58 -11.61 23.38
N PRO A 204 -12.23 -12.89 23.64
CA PRO A 204 -11.51 -13.82 22.76
C PRO A 204 -12.38 -14.62 21.76
N ASP A 205 -13.69 -14.71 21.97
CA ASP A 205 -14.62 -15.44 21.08
C ASP A 205 -15.64 -14.48 20.47
N ALA A 206 -15.28 -13.93 19.30
CA ALA A 206 -16.05 -12.88 18.65
C ALA A 206 -17.42 -13.38 18.16
N PHE A 207 -17.49 -14.62 17.69
CA PHE A 207 -18.73 -15.21 17.22
C PHE A 207 -19.74 -15.38 18.36
N ARG A 208 -19.32 -16.04 19.46
CA ARG A 208 -20.21 -16.29 20.60
C ARG A 208 -20.64 -14.99 21.28
N LYS A 209 -19.70 -14.09 21.57
CA LYS A 209 -20.02 -12.82 22.23
C LYS A 209 -20.94 -11.94 21.38
N ALA A 210 -20.69 -11.83 20.08
CA ALA A 210 -21.54 -11.02 19.19
C ALA A 210 -22.97 -11.57 19.15
N ARG A 211 -23.13 -12.90 19.11
CA ARG A 211 -24.44 -13.56 19.14
C ARG A 211 -25.18 -13.33 20.45
N ILE A 212 -24.51 -13.52 21.59
CA ILE A 212 -25.10 -13.29 22.92
C ILE A 212 -25.57 -11.84 23.06
N VAL A 213 -24.75 -10.88 22.63
CA VAL A 213 -25.12 -9.46 22.68
C VAL A 213 -26.32 -9.17 21.77
N ALA A 214 -26.33 -9.68 20.54
CA ALA A 214 -27.44 -9.50 19.60
C ALA A 214 -28.76 -10.13 20.12
N GLN A 215 -28.70 -11.30 20.75
CA GLN A 215 -29.85 -11.98 21.35
C GLN A 215 -30.38 -11.28 22.61
N SER A 216 -29.51 -10.53 23.30
CA SER A 216 -29.87 -9.76 24.48
C SER A 216 -30.56 -8.42 24.14
N MET A 217 -30.64 -8.06 22.86
CA MET A 217 -31.31 -6.84 22.40
C MET A 217 -32.81 -7.09 22.21
N HIS A 218 -33.62 -6.20 22.76
CA HIS A 218 -35.06 -6.18 22.60
C HIS A 218 -35.49 -4.97 21.77
N PRO A 219 -36.34 -5.13 20.75
CA PRO A 219 -36.78 -4.02 19.92
C PRO A 219 -37.67 -3.07 20.74
N ILE A 220 -37.48 -1.77 20.54
CA ILE A 220 -38.28 -0.70 21.14
C ILE A 220 -38.73 0.29 20.05
N ASP A 221 -39.68 1.15 20.40
CA ASP A 221 -40.02 2.28 19.55
C ASP A 221 -38.81 3.19 19.37
N ASN A 222 -38.62 3.68 18.14
CA ASN A 222 -37.45 4.48 17.81
C ASN A 222 -37.50 5.85 18.52
N VAL A 223 -36.59 6.06 19.47
CA VAL A 223 -36.42 7.33 20.18
C VAL A 223 -34.99 7.84 19.92
N ASP A 224 -34.84 9.04 19.36
CA ASP A 224 -33.53 9.65 19.03
C ASP A 224 -32.59 8.78 18.16
N GLY A 225 -33.16 7.86 17.36
CA GLY A 225 -32.42 6.91 16.53
C GLY A 225 -31.92 5.66 17.29
N TYR A 226 -32.38 5.42 18.51
CA TYR A 226 -32.19 4.16 19.24
C TYR A 226 -33.41 3.26 19.01
N SER A 227 -33.18 2.02 18.56
CA SER A 227 -34.22 1.08 18.14
C SER A 227 -34.28 -0.19 18.98
N ASN A 228 -33.28 -0.41 19.83
CA ASN A 228 -33.21 -1.59 20.68
C ASN A 228 -32.86 -1.19 22.11
N GLU A 229 -33.25 -2.02 23.08
CA GLU A 229 -32.81 -1.92 24.47
C GLU A 229 -32.17 -3.22 24.96
N VAL A 230 -31.28 -3.10 25.94
CA VAL A 230 -30.69 -4.22 26.66
C VAL A 230 -30.87 -3.99 28.16
N LEU A 231 -31.45 -4.97 28.83
CA LEU A 231 -31.64 -4.97 30.28
C LEU A 231 -30.61 -5.92 30.90
N LEU A 232 -29.56 -5.38 31.52
CA LEU A 232 -28.53 -6.21 32.14
C LEU A 232 -29.04 -7.00 33.35
N GLU A 233 -30.11 -6.55 34.00
CA GLU A 233 -30.70 -7.18 35.19
C GLU A 233 -31.42 -8.50 34.87
N SER A 234 -31.91 -8.68 33.64
CA SER A 234 -32.52 -9.94 33.20
C SER A 234 -31.49 -10.99 32.76
N LEU A 235 -30.23 -10.59 32.58
CA LEU A 235 -29.14 -11.45 32.15
C LEU A 235 -28.44 -12.09 33.37
N ASP A 236 -27.81 -13.23 33.14
CA ASP A 236 -26.98 -13.87 34.15
C ASP A 236 -25.70 -13.06 34.43
N PRO A 237 -25.08 -13.16 35.63
CA PRO A 237 -23.92 -12.33 35.98
C PRO A 237 -22.73 -12.46 35.03
N GLU A 238 -22.48 -13.65 34.48
CA GLU A 238 -21.38 -13.91 33.53
C GLU A 238 -21.66 -13.25 32.18
N THR A 239 -22.84 -13.51 31.59
CA THR A 239 -23.29 -12.88 30.35
C THR A 239 -23.40 -11.36 30.49
N ALA A 240 -23.90 -10.87 31.62
CA ALA A 240 -24.05 -9.44 31.87
C ALA A 240 -22.71 -8.71 31.85
N VAL A 241 -21.61 -9.33 32.31
CA VAL A 241 -20.26 -8.76 32.17
C VAL A 241 -19.84 -8.72 30.70
N GLN A 242 -19.99 -9.83 29.97
CA GLN A 242 -19.61 -9.90 28.56
C GLN A 242 -20.39 -8.90 27.69
N VAL A 243 -21.70 -8.77 27.93
CA VAL A 243 -22.57 -7.83 27.23
C VAL A 243 -22.23 -6.39 27.61
N ARG A 244 -21.94 -6.12 28.89
CA ARG A 244 -21.55 -4.79 29.36
C ARG A 244 -20.28 -4.29 28.70
N ASP A 245 -19.29 -5.15 28.46
CA ASP A 245 -18.04 -4.75 27.79
C ASP A 245 -18.30 -4.23 26.37
N VAL A 246 -19.15 -4.93 25.61
CA VAL A 246 -19.54 -4.53 24.25
C VAL A 246 -20.41 -3.27 24.27
N LEU A 247 -21.34 -3.15 25.22
CA LEU A 247 -22.17 -1.95 25.38
C LEU A 247 -21.34 -0.72 25.79
N ASN A 248 -20.31 -0.90 26.61
CA ASN A 248 -19.38 0.17 26.98
C ASN A 248 -18.57 0.65 25.76
N ALA A 249 -18.08 -0.28 24.94
CA ALA A 249 -17.41 0.06 23.68
C ALA A 249 -18.39 0.78 22.72
N GLY A 250 -19.63 0.31 22.64
CA GLY A 250 -20.72 0.94 21.90
C GLY A 250 -21.05 2.37 22.38
N ALA A 251 -20.95 2.62 23.69
CA ALA A 251 -21.18 3.95 24.26
C ALA A 251 -20.05 4.92 23.90
N ILE A 252 -18.79 4.44 23.83
CA ILE A 252 -17.62 5.24 23.43
C ILE A 252 -17.73 5.74 21.98
N ILE A 253 -18.43 5.00 21.12
CA ILE A 253 -18.68 5.37 19.71
C ILE A 253 -20.02 6.07 19.47
N GLY A 254 -20.83 6.26 20.53
CA GLY A 254 -22.15 6.91 20.44
C GLY A 254 -23.29 6.01 19.95
N ALA A 255 -23.03 4.72 19.75
CA ALA A 255 -24.02 3.73 19.31
C ALA A 255 -24.91 3.21 20.45
N VAL A 256 -24.49 3.43 21.71
CA VAL A 256 -25.22 3.02 22.92
C VAL A 256 -25.37 4.19 23.88
N ARG A 257 -26.53 4.31 24.53
CA ARG A 257 -26.84 5.28 25.59
C ARG A 257 -27.36 4.54 26.81
N LYS A 258 -27.06 5.02 28.01
CA LYS A 258 -27.71 4.52 29.24
C LYS A 258 -29.16 5.02 29.29
N GLY A 259 -30.10 4.13 29.58
CA GLY A 259 -31.50 4.46 29.77
C GLY A 259 -31.78 5.07 31.14
N ASP A 260 -33.07 5.28 31.43
CA ASP A 260 -33.53 5.91 32.68
C ASP A 260 -33.43 4.96 33.89
N ARG A 261 -33.43 3.65 33.66
CA ARG A 261 -33.30 2.63 34.71
C ARG A 261 -31.87 2.14 34.85
N ALA A 262 -31.49 1.76 36.07
CA ALA A 262 -30.22 1.09 36.32
C ALA A 262 -30.13 -0.20 35.48
N GLY A 263 -29.01 -0.41 34.80
CA GLY A 263 -28.82 -1.59 33.96
C GLY A 263 -29.56 -1.57 32.60
N GLN A 264 -30.31 -0.51 32.27
CA GLN A 264 -30.93 -0.34 30.96
C GLN A 264 -30.00 0.41 29.99
N TYR A 265 -29.84 -0.13 28.79
CA TYR A 265 -29.05 0.48 27.72
C TYR A 265 -29.88 0.56 26.44
N LEU A 266 -29.92 1.72 25.81
CA LEU A 266 -30.53 1.97 24.51
C LEU A 266 -29.47 1.82 23.42
N VAL A 267 -29.76 1.07 22.38
CA VAL A 267 -28.85 0.68 21.32
C VAL A 267 -29.41 1.10 19.96
N ARG A 268 -28.56 1.67 19.10
CA ARG A 268 -28.92 2.03 17.73
C ARG A 268 -28.88 0.82 16.79
N SER A 269 -29.64 0.89 15.70
CA SER A 269 -29.73 -0.19 14.69
C SER A 269 -28.39 -0.51 14.04
N GLU A 270 -27.52 0.48 13.85
CA GLU A 270 -26.24 0.32 13.16
C GLU A 270 -25.30 -0.63 13.93
N LEU A 271 -25.37 -0.64 15.27
CA LEU A 271 -24.59 -1.58 16.08
C LEU A 271 -25.11 -3.01 15.92
N LEU A 272 -26.44 -3.20 15.86
CA LEU A 272 -27.03 -4.52 15.62
C LEU A 272 -26.67 -5.04 14.22
N GLU A 273 -26.74 -4.19 13.20
CA GLU A 273 -26.32 -4.53 11.82
C GLU A 273 -24.84 -4.90 11.75
N PHE A 274 -23.98 -4.16 12.46
CA PHE A 274 -22.57 -4.48 12.57
C PHE A 274 -22.33 -5.83 13.23
N LEU A 275 -22.97 -6.10 14.38
CA LEU A 275 -22.83 -7.39 15.08
C LEU A 275 -23.30 -8.56 14.21
N ASN A 276 -24.41 -8.42 13.47
CA ASN A 276 -24.89 -9.44 12.53
C ASN A 276 -23.90 -9.67 11.38
N THR A 277 -23.23 -8.61 10.91
CA THR A 277 -22.17 -8.71 9.89
C THR A 277 -20.97 -9.47 10.44
N VAL A 278 -20.55 -9.21 11.68
CA VAL A 278 -19.47 -9.96 12.36
C VAL A 278 -19.86 -11.43 12.50
N ILE A 279 -21.07 -11.75 12.97
CA ILE A 279 -21.56 -13.13 13.10
C ILE A 279 -21.49 -13.85 11.75
N LYS A 280 -21.98 -13.23 10.67
CA LYS A 280 -21.94 -13.80 9.31
C LYS A 280 -20.50 -14.01 8.82
N ARG A 281 -19.60 -13.06 9.09
CA ARG A 281 -18.18 -13.12 8.71
C ARG A 281 -17.45 -14.24 9.44
N GLU A 282 -17.59 -14.34 10.76
CA GLU A 282 -16.93 -15.38 11.54
C GLU A 282 -17.47 -16.78 11.22
N LEU A 283 -18.77 -16.90 10.92
CA LEU A 283 -19.37 -18.15 10.45
C LEU A 283 -18.77 -18.61 9.10
N GLY A 284 -18.45 -17.67 8.21
CA GLY A 284 -17.80 -17.97 6.93
C GLY A 284 -16.29 -18.25 7.05
N ARG A 285 -15.63 -17.69 8.08
CA ARG A 285 -14.19 -17.82 8.30
C ARG A 285 -13.82 -19.16 8.95
N ASP A 286 -14.46 -19.48 10.09
CA ASP A 286 -14.18 -20.68 10.89
C ASP A 286 -15.49 -21.44 11.19
N PRO A 287 -16.06 -22.18 10.21
CA PRO A 287 -17.34 -22.85 10.37
C PRO A 287 -17.33 -23.90 11.51
N ASP A 288 -16.22 -24.61 11.70
CA ASP A 288 -16.09 -25.66 12.72
C ASP A 288 -16.13 -25.09 14.14
N LYS A 289 -15.43 -23.98 14.41
CA LYS A 289 -15.47 -23.32 15.72
C LYS A 289 -16.84 -22.73 16.01
N ALA A 290 -17.46 -22.10 15.00
CA ALA A 290 -18.81 -21.57 15.12
C ALA A 290 -19.82 -22.69 15.42
N GLN A 291 -19.74 -23.82 14.72
CA GLN A 291 -20.60 -24.99 14.93
C GLN A 291 -20.40 -25.63 16.31
N GLN A 292 -19.15 -25.74 16.78
CA GLN A 292 -18.86 -26.17 18.15
C GLN A 292 -19.43 -25.22 19.20
N GLY A 293 -19.31 -23.90 19.00
CA GLY A 293 -19.93 -22.90 19.87
C GLY A 293 -21.47 -22.98 19.88
N MET A 294 -22.10 -23.23 18.72
CA MET A 294 -23.55 -23.46 18.65
C MET A 294 -23.96 -24.74 19.40
N ALA A 295 -23.20 -25.83 19.21
CA ALA A 295 -23.48 -27.10 19.87
C ALA A 295 -23.34 -27.02 21.39
N MET A 296 -22.38 -26.22 21.90
CA MET A 296 -22.22 -26.00 23.34
C MET A 296 -23.35 -25.17 23.95
N ASP A 297 -23.87 -24.17 23.23
CA ASP A 297 -25.01 -23.40 23.73
C ASP A 297 -26.30 -24.26 23.71
N GLN A 298 -26.52 -25.05 22.65
CA GLN A 298 -27.62 -26.03 22.62
C GLN A 298 -27.50 -27.09 23.72
N PHE A 299 -26.28 -27.49 24.05
CA PHE A 299 -26.01 -28.41 25.14
C PHE A 299 -26.37 -27.80 26.50
N GLU A 300 -25.98 -26.55 26.76
CA GLU A 300 -26.36 -25.83 27.98
C GLU A 300 -27.89 -25.74 28.12
N ASP A 301 -28.61 -25.39 27.05
CA ASP A 301 -30.08 -25.33 27.04
C ASP A 301 -30.72 -26.69 27.36
N GLN A 302 -30.23 -27.78 26.76
CA GLN A 302 -30.75 -29.12 27.02
C GLN A 302 -30.47 -29.58 28.46
N VAL A 303 -29.31 -29.22 29.03
CA VAL A 303 -29.00 -29.51 30.44
C VAL A 303 -29.92 -28.71 31.36
N VAL A 304 -30.21 -27.44 31.07
CA VAL A 304 -31.17 -26.64 31.85
C VAL A 304 -32.56 -27.28 31.81
N VAL A 305 -33.03 -27.73 30.65
CA VAL A 305 -34.32 -28.43 30.51
C VAL A 305 -34.32 -29.74 31.31
N ALA A 306 -33.22 -30.48 31.30
CA ALA A 306 -33.08 -31.73 32.07
C ALA A 306 -33.10 -31.52 33.60
N LEU A 307 -32.76 -30.31 34.06
CA LEU A 307 -32.74 -29.92 35.47
C LEU A 307 -34.08 -29.37 35.99
N LEU A 308 -35.10 -29.19 35.14
CA LEU A 308 -36.44 -28.77 35.57
C LEU A 308 -37.09 -29.82 36.49
N PRO A 309 -37.94 -29.41 37.46
CA PRO A 309 -38.52 -28.07 37.65
C PRO A 309 -37.68 -27.10 38.50
N ASP A 310 -36.83 -27.58 39.41
CA ASP A 310 -35.97 -26.74 40.27
C ASP A 310 -34.51 -26.86 39.83
N VAL A 311 -34.10 -25.98 38.90
CA VAL A 311 -32.78 -26.01 38.29
C VAL A 311 -31.65 -25.87 39.32
N ALA A 312 -31.84 -25.02 40.33
CA ALA A 312 -30.79 -24.71 41.30
C ALA A 312 -30.52 -25.89 42.24
N GLN A 313 -31.59 -26.44 42.83
CA GLN A 313 -31.48 -27.55 43.76
C GLN A 313 -31.04 -28.83 43.04
N ASN A 314 -31.62 -29.11 41.87
CA ASN A 314 -31.27 -30.26 41.05
C ASN A 314 -29.83 -30.22 40.56
N CYS A 315 -29.35 -29.04 40.14
CA CYS A 315 -27.96 -28.90 39.69
C CYS A 315 -26.97 -29.15 40.84
N ALA A 316 -27.25 -28.63 42.04
CA ALA A 316 -26.41 -28.87 43.21
C ALA A 316 -26.39 -30.36 43.59
N ALA A 317 -27.56 -31.00 43.58
CA ALA A 317 -27.72 -32.43 43.88
C ALA A 317 -26.92 -33.31 42.90
N VAL A 318 -27.04 -33.06 41.59
CA VAL A 318 -26.29 -33.80 40.56
C VAL A 318 -24.78 -33.55 40.67
N MET A 319 -24.35 -32.31 40.93
CA MET A 319 -22.93 -32.01 41.12
C MET A 319 -22.34 -32.70 42.37
N CYS A 320 -23.10 -32.83 43.46
CA CYS A 320 -22.67 -33.55 44.66
C CYS A 320 -22.52 -35.06 44.45
N ALA A 321 -23.25 -35.63 43.49
CA ALA A 321 -23.14 -37.04 43.11
C ALA A 321 -21.96 -37.35 42.18
N LEU A 322 -21.23 -36.34 41.68
CA LEU A 322 -20.07 -36.53 40.82
C LEU A 322 -18.82 -36.85 41.64
N ILE A 323 -18.19 -37.99 41.34
CA ILE A 323 -16.97 -38.44 41.98
C ILE A 323 -15.79 -38.09 41.05
N PRO A 324 -14.80 -37.29 41.51
CA PRO A 324 -13.65 -36.93 40.69
C PRO A 324 -12.79 -38.16 40.35
N MET A 325 -12.17 -38.13 39.18
CA MET A 325 -11.23 -39.16 38.73
C MET A 325 -10.07 -38.53 37.93
N ASP A 326 -8.99 -39.27 37.75
CA ASP A 326 -7.87 -38.84 36.92
C ASP A 326 -8.33 -38.60 35.46
N GLU A 327 -7.86 -37.51 34.86
CA GLU A 327 -8.30 -37.12 33.51
C GLU A 327 -7.91 -38.19 32.49
N SER A 328 -8.92 -38.77 31.84
CA SER A 328 -8.72 -39.71 30.74
C SER A 328 -9.61 -39.31 29.56
N LYS A 329 -8.99 -38.95 28.43
CA LYS A 329 -9.69 -38.53 27.20
C LYS A 329 -10.72 -37.40 27.43
N GLY A 330 -10.43 -36.47 28.34
CA GLY A 330 -11.30 -35.33 28.67
C GLY A 330 -12.41 -35.62 29.69
N PHE A 331 -12.54 -36.87 30.14
CA PHE A 331 -13.43 -37.25 31.25
C PHE A 331 -12.72 -37.04 32.58
N THR A 332 -13.39 -36.39 33.53
CA THR A 332 -12.81 -35.91 34.80
C THR A 332 -13.60 -36.34 36.02
N ALA A 333 -14.81 -36.86 35.83
CA ALA A 333 -15.63 -37.41 36.90
C ALA A 333 -16.35 -38.67 36.44
N HIS A 334 -16.80 -39.47 37.39
CA HIS A 334 -17.77 -40.54 37.16
C HIS A 334 -18.96 -40.39 38.11
N LEU A 335 -20.05 -41.06 37.76
CA LEU A 335 -21.29 -41.06 38.51
C LEU A 335 -21.82 -42.49 38.54
N ASP A 336 -22.03 -43.00 39.75
CA ASP A 336 -22.58 -44.33 40.00
C ASP A 336 -24.02 -44.18 40.52
N LEU A 337 -24.98 -44.73 39.78
CA LEU A 337 -26.42 -44.61 40.09
C LEU A 337 -26.80 -45.37 41.37
N GLU A 338 -25.99 -46.33 41.83
CA GLU A 338 -26.26 -47.05 43.08
C GLU A 338 -26.10 -46.15 44.31
N ASP A 339 -25.23 -45.14 44.23
CA ASP A 339 -24.90 -44.23 45.35
C ASP A 339 -25.76 -42.95 45.39
N ILE A 340 -26.74 -42.84 44.49
CA ILE A 340 -27.62 -41.67 44.38
C ILE A 340 -28.98 -41.96 45.02
N ASP A 341 -29.45 -41.02 45.84
CA ASP A 341 -30.79 -41.05 46.41
C ASP A 341 -31.87 -41.19 45.32
N ASP A 342 -32.88 -42.02 45.58
CA ASP A 342 -33.93 -42.35 44.60
C ASP A 342 -34.74 -41.12 44.15
N ASP A 343 -34.77 -40.05 44.95
CA ASP A 343 -35.41 -38.78 44.62
C ASP A 343 -34.63 -37.97 43.57
N ILE A 344 -33.30 -38.09 43.53
CA ILE A 344 -32.40 -37.36 42.61
C ILE A 344 -32.11 -38.19 41.35
N ARG A 345 -32.17 -39.52 41.45
CA ARG A 345 -31.96 -40.49 40.37
C ARG A 345 -32.62 -40.12 39.02
N PRO A 346 -33.91 -39.75 38.93
CA PRO A 346 -34.54 -39.42 37.65
C PRO A 346 -33.96 -38.15 37.00
N VAL A 347 -33.61 -37.16 37.81
CA VAL A 347 -33.00 -35.91 37.34
C VAL A 347 -31.57 -36.17 36.87
N ALA A 348 -30.79 -36.95 37.63
CA ALA A 348 -29.45 -37.36 37.23
C ALA A 348 -29.47 -38.12 35.89
N LEU A 349 -30.41 -39.04 35.69
CA LEU A 349 -30.59 -39.75 34.42
C LEU A 349 -30.94 -38.80 33.27
N ASN A 350 -31.81 -37.81 33.49
CA ASN A 350 -32.13 -36.82 32.46
C ASN A 350 -30.90 -35.99 32.06
N VAL A 351 -30.08 -35.57 33.03
CA VAL A 351 -28.83 -34.83 32.78
C VAL A 351 -27.80 -35.71 32.06
N LEU A 352 -27.68 -36.98 32.44
CA LEU A 352 -26.78 -37.94 31.77
C LEU A 352 -27.24 -38.22 30.34
N ASN A 353 -28.55 -38.31 30.08
CA ASN A 353 -29.11 -38.47 28.73
C ASN A 353 -28.86 -37.23 27.86
N ALA A 354 -29.02 -36.02 28.43
CA ALA A 354 -28.66 -34.78 27.75
C ALA A 354 -27.16 -34.76 27.43
N GLY A 355 -26.31 -35.13 28.38
CA GLY A 355 -24.86 -35.26 28.18
C GLY A 355 -24.45 -36.30 27.13
N ALA A 356 -25.14 -37.44 27.08
CA ALA A 356 -24.88 -38.50 26.10
C ALA A 356 -25.21 -38.05 24.66
N THR A 357 -26.24 -37.22 24.50
CA THR A 357 -26.66 -36.67 23.18
C THR A 357 -25.55 -35.84 22.52
N PHE A 358 -24.68 -35.21 23.32
CA PHE A 358 -23.53 -34.42 22.84
C PHE A 358 -22.17 -35.12 23.03
N SER A 359 -22.16 -36.44 23.27
CA SER A 359 -20.95 -37.22 23.51
C SER A 359 -20.11 -36.71 24.70
N LYS A 360 -20.76 -36.07 25.69
CA LYS A 360 -20.14 -35.56 26.93
C LYS A 360 -20.32 -36.51 28.13
N VAL A 361 -21.06 -37.60 27.93
CA VAL A 361 -21.22 -38.68 28.90
C VAL A 361 -20.99 -40.01 28.18
N GLN A 362 -20.22 -40.89 28.80
CA GLN A 362 -19.98 -42.23 28.29
C GLN A 362 -20.38 -43.27 29.34
N ARG A 363 -21.23 -44.22 28.95
CA ARG A 363 -21.63 -45.31 29.85
C ARG A 363 -20.48 -46.30 30.03
N ARG A 364 -20.12 -46.60 31.29
CA ARG A 364 -19.08 -47.56 31.67
C ARG A 364 -19.68 -48.94 31.98
N SER A 365 -20.76 -48.99 32.74
CA SER A 365 -21.48 -50.22 33.12
C SER A 365 -22.99 -49.96 33.15
N THR A 366 -23.78 -50.92 33.65
CA THR A 366 -25.24 -50.73 33.76
C THR A 366 -25.57 -49.47 34.57
N ASP A 367 -24.84 -49.22 35.65
CA ASP A 367 -25.15 -48.16 36.62
C ASP A 367 -24.04 -47.11 36.78
N SER A 368 -22.93 -47.21 36.02
CA SER A 368 -21.80 -46.27 36.09
C SER A 368 -21.59 -45.49 34.79
N TYR A 369 -21.35 -44.18 34.90
CA TYR A 369 -21.15 -43.25 33.78
C TYR A 369 -19.91 -42.39 33.97
N TYR A 370 -19.14 -42.19 32.91
CA TYR A 370 -18.07 -41.20 32.84
C TYR A 370 -18.63 -39.84 32.37
N VAL A 371 -18.18 -38.77 33.02
CA VAL A 371 -18.61 -37.40 32.80
C VAL A 371 -17.45 -36.55 32.28
N HIS A 372 -17.67 -35.93 31.12
CA HIS A 372 -16.69 -35.05 30.47
C HIS A 372 -16.58 -33.71 31.22
N LYS A 373 -15.39 -33.08 31.18
CA LYS A 373 -15.13 -31.77 31.81
C LYS A 373 -16.10 -30.67 31.39
N ASP A 374 -16.62 -30.74 30.16
CA ASP A 374 -17.58 -29.77 29.63
C ASP A 374 -18.96 -29.88 30.31
N LEU A 375 -19.43 -31.08 30.65
CA LEU A 375 -20.69 -31.23 31.39
C LEU A 375 -20.54 -30.67 32.81
N TYR A 376 -19.43 -30.98 33.48
CA TYR A 376 -19.14 -30.42 34.80
C TYR A 376 -19.05 -28.89 34.76
N ARG A 377 -18.32 -28.32 33.80
CA ARG A 377 -18.22 -26.86 33.61
C ARG A 377 -19.59 -26.22 33.34
N THR A 378 -20.43 -26.89 32.55
CA THR A 378 -21.79 -26.41 32.23
C THR A 378 -22.68 -26.42 33.47
N LEU A 379 -22.67 -27.50 34.26
CA LEU A 379 -23.40 -27.57 35.53
C LEU A 379 -22.90 -26.51 36.52
N ALA A 380 -21.58 -26.31 36.64
CA ALA A 380 -21.01 -25.28 37.49
C ALA A 380 -21.47 -23.87 37.08
N ARG A 381 -21.51 -23.58 35.76
CA ARG A 381 -22.02 -22.32 35.21
C ARG A 381 -23.51 -22.12 35.52
N ILE A 382 -24.34 -23.14 35.30
CA ILE A 382 -25.78 -23.10 35.60
C ILE A 382 -26.00 -22.83 37.09
N ARG A 383 -25.26 -23.51 37.97
CA ARG A 383 -25.32 -23.27 39.42
C ARG A 383 -24.94 -21.83 39.77
N ALA A 384 -23.84 -21.30 39.20
CA ALA A 384 -23.42 -19.92 39.43
C ALA A 384 -24.49 -18.90 38.97
N ARG A 385 -25.14 -19.17 37.83
CA ARG A 385 -26.25 -18.37 37.29
C ARG A 385 -27.45 -18.34 38.25
N GLU A 386 -27.87 -19.50 38.77
CA GLU A 386 -29.02 -19.57 39.67
C GLU A 386 -28.75 -18.95 41.05
N VAL A 387 -27.55 -19.15 41.61
CA VAL A 387 -27.14 -18.50 42.88
C VAL A 387 -27.13 -16.97 42.75
N GLY A 388 -26.67 -16.45 41.60
CA GLY A 388 -26.70 -15.02 41.30
C GLY A 388 -28.11 -14.43 41.23
N ARG A 389 -29.05 -15.16 40.62
CA ARG A 389 -30.48 -14.77 40.53
C ARG A 389 -31.16 -14.71 41.90
N VAL A 390 -30.87 -15.68 42.78
CA VAL A 390 -31.44 -15.73 44.14
C VAL A 390 -30.90 -14.60 45.03
N SER A 391 -29.61 -14.28 44.92
CA SER A 391 -28.98 -13.19 45.70
C SER A 391 -29.51 -11.80 45.31
N GLY A 392 -29.80 -11.56 44.02
CA GLY A 392 -30.44 -10.32 43.56
C GLY A 392 -31.88 -10.13 44.06
N ARG A 393 -32.62 -11.23 44.27
CA ARG A 393 -33.97 -11.20 44.86
C ARG A 393 -33.96 -10.98 46.38
N SER A 394 -32.95 -11.49 47.10
CA SER A 394 -32.88 -11.36 48.55
C SER A 394 -32.57 -9.92 48.99
N GLN A 395 -31.80 -9.15 48.21
CA GLN A 395 -31.51 -7.74 48.52
C GLN A 395 -32.74 -6.82 48.43
N LEU A 396 -33.75 -7.18 47.61
CA LEU A 396 -35.02 -6.44 47.52
C LEU A 396 -35.99 -6.77 48.67
N ILE A 397 -35.81 -7.90 49.36
CA ILE A 397 -36.66 -8.32 50.48
C ILE A 397 -36.06 -7.88 51.82
N ASP A 398 -34.73 -7.79 51.94
CA ASP A 398 -34.06 -7.42 53.20
C ASP A 398 -33.99 -5.90 53.48
N MET A 399 -34.33 -5.02 52.54
CA MET A 399 -34.48 -3.58 52.85
C MET A 399 -35.79 -3.24 53.63
N ARG A 400 -36.59 -4.25 54.03
CA ARG A 400 -37.86 -4.04 54.75
C ARG A 400 -37.97 -4.67 56.13
N ARG A 401 -36.85 -5.10 56.74
CA ARG A 401 -36.83 -5.49 58.17
C ARG A 401 -35.71 -4.78 58.92
N GLU A 402 -36.07 -3.61 59.46
CA GLU A 402 -35.34 -3.03 60.58
C GLU A 402 -35.45 -3.92 61.84
N ALA A 403 -34.31 -3.99 62.54
CA ALA A 403 -34.16 -4.05 63.99
C ALA A 403 -34.79 -5.22 64.77
N SER A 404 -33.93 -6.18 65.15
CA SER A 404 -33.97 -6.73 66.51
C SER A 404 -32.56 -7.17 66.93
N GLY A 405 -32.01 -6.46 67.92
CA GLY A 405 -30.73 -6.77 68.53
C GLY A 405 -30.77 -8.05 69.35
N GLY A 406 -29.63 -8.74 69.39
CA GLY A 406 -29.38 -9.90 70.25
C GLY A 406 -27.87 -10.09 70.41
N VAL A 407 -27.38 -9.80 71.61
CA VAL A 407 -25.97 -9.87 72.01
C VAL A 407 -25.54 -11.34 72.10
N LEU A 408 -24.44 -11.72 71.44
CA LEU A 408 -23.75 -12.98 71.72
C LEU A 408 -22.39 -12.70 72.38
N ARG A 409 -22.25 -13.29 73.56
CA ARG A 409 -21.12 -13.25 74.48
C ARG A 409 -19.88 -13.92 73.88
N GLU A 410 -18.74 -13.42 74.38
CA GLU A 410 -17.37 -13.90 74.19
C GLU A 410 -17.23 -15.43 74.21
N ALA A 411 -16.61 -15.97 73.16
CA ALA A 411 -15.94 -17.26 73.19
C ALA A 411 -14.57 -17.12 72.49
N GLY A 412 -13.51 -17.32 73.27
CA GLY A 412 -12.21 -17.82 72.82
C GLY A 412 -11.39 -16.95 71.86
N ARG A 413 -10.48 -16.15 72.41
CA ARG A 413 -9.28 -15.67 71.69
C ARG A 413 -8.45 -16.86 71.22
N ALA A 414 -8.64 -17.27 69.97
CA ALA A 414 -7.59 -17.99 69.24
C ALA A 414 -6.50 -16.98 68.86
N GLN A 415 -5.27 -17.26 69.29
CA GLN A 415 -4.09 -16.46 68.98
C GLN A 415 -3.89 -16.39 67.46
N LEU A 416 -4.08 -15.22 66.89
CA LEU A 416 -3.49 -14.86 65.59
C LEU A 416 -1.96 -14.87 65.79
N ALA A 417 -1.29 -15.79 65.10
CA ALA A 417 0.16 -15.75 64.99
C ALA A 417 0.54 -14.46 64.25
N ASP A 418 1.34 -13.63 64.93
CA ASP A 418 1.93 -12.42 64.39
C ASP A 418 3.04 -12.82 63.41
N HIS A 419 2.74 -12.74 62.11
CA HIS A 419 3.69 -12.99 61.03
C HIS A 419 4.43 -11.72 60.60
N THR A 420 4.45 -10.64 61.40
CA THR A 420 5.21 -9.43 61.07
C THR A 420 6.69 -9.51 61.49
N GLN A 421 7.34 -10.66 61.24
CA GLN A 421 8.79 -10.68 61.09
C GLN A 421 9.12 -10.54 59.61
N ARG A 422 9.20 -9.28 59.21
CA ARG A 422 9.77 -8.79 57.96
C ARG A 422 11.23 -9.22 57.87
N THR A 423 11.46 -10.44 57.39
CA THR A 423 12.68 -10.73 56.64
C THR A 423 12.73 -9.72 55.50
N VAL A 424 13.90 -9.15 55.26
CA VAL A 424 14.15 -8.26 54.13
C VAL A 424 13.98 -9.12 52.88
N ALA A 425 12.75 -9.22 52.39
CA ALA A 425 12.43 -9.81 51.10
C ALA A 425 13.05 -8.89 50.06
N VAL A 426 13.96 -9.45 49.26
CA VAL A 426 14.35 -8.87 47.97
C VAL A 426 13.05 -8.48 47.27
N ALA A 427 12.93 -7.21 46.89
CA ALA A 427 11.72 -6.68 46.27
C ALA A 427 11.30 -7.60 45.12
N ALA A 428 10.02 -7.97 45.08
CA ALA A 428 9.47 -8.70 43.94
C ALA A 428 9.79 -7.91 42.65
N PRO A 429 10.26 -8.58 41.58
CA PRO A 429 10.60 -7.89 40.33
C PRO A 429 9.39 -7.11 39.85
N THR A 430 9.61 -5.85 39.47
CA THR A 430 8.55 -5.00 38.93
C THR A 430 8.23 -5.41 37.49
N ASP A 431 7.04 -5.05 36.98
CA ASP A 431 6.68 -5.28 35.57
C ASP A 431 7.73 -4.71 34.59
N GLU A 432 8.42 -3.63 34.98
CA GLU A 432 9.51 -3.03 34.20
C GLU A 432 10.79 -3.88 34.22
N ASP A 433 11.09 -4.54 35.34
CA ASP A 433 12.21 -5.48 35.44
C ASP A 433 11.94 -6.73 34.59
N GLU A 434 10.69 -7.21 34.56
CA GLU A 434 10.28 -8.31 33.69
C GLU A 434 10.28 -7.93 32.21
N ARG A 435 9.86 -6.70 31.86
CA ARG A 435 9.98 -6.16 30.50
C ARG A 435 11.44 -6.13 30.06
N ARG A 436 12.33 -5.61 30.92
CA ARG A 436 13.77 -5.57 30.65
C ARG A 436 14.36 -6.95 30.45
N ARG A 437 13.96 -7.92 31.28
CA ARG A 437 14.35 -9.32 31.15
C ARG A 437 13.92 -9.90 29.80
N ALA A 438 12.66 -9.71 29.42
CA ALA A 438 12.09 -10.24 28.18
C ALA A 438 12.79 -9.67 26.94
N ILE A 439 12.91 -8.35 26.83
CA ILE A 439 13.63 -7.71 25.69
C ILE A 439 15.10 -8.15 25.67
N SER A 440 15.74 -8.27 26.84
CA SER A 440 17.13 -8.75 26.90
C SER A 440 17.29 -10.19 26.40
N ALA A 441 16.32 -11.06 26.65
CA ALA A 441 16.32 -12.42 26.13
C ALA A 441 16.19 -12.44 24.60
N LEU A 442 15.29 -11.62 24.05
CA LEU A 442 15.10 -11.49 22.60
C LEU A 442 16.32 -10.88 21.89
N LEU A 443 16.96 -9.86 22.47
CA LEU A 443 18.17 -9.26 21.88
C LEU A 443 19.38 -10.20 21.90
N ARG A 444 19.44 -11.13 22.87
CA ARG A 444 20.49 -12.15 22.91
C ARG A 444 20.44 -13.09 21.72
N SER A 445 19.26 -13.42 21.18
CA SER A 445 19.18 -14.26 19.97
C SER A 445 19.75 -13.55 18.74
N LEU A 446 19.79 -12.22 18.76
CA LEU A 446 20.43 -11.38 17.74
C LEU A 446 21.92 -11.14 18.01
N ASN A 447 22.47 -11.65 19.11
CA ASN A 447 23.82 -11.39 19.60
C ASN A 447 24.07 -9.88 19.89
N LEU A 448 23.04 -9.18 20.38
CA LEU A 448 23.09 -7.77 20.75
C LEU A 448 23.05 -7.59 22.27
N ASP A 449 23.80 -6.60 22.78
CA ASP A 449 23.74 -6.23 24.20
C ASP A 449 22.51 -5.34 24.47
N ALA A 450 21.67 -5.78 25.42
CA ALA A 450 20.48 -5.06 25.86
C ALA A 450 20.80 -3.67 26.45
N ASN A 451 22.00 -3.46 26.97
CA ASN A 451 22.43 -2.16 27.50
C ASN A 451 22.41 -1.06 26.42
N VAL A 452 22.68 -1.42 25.16
CA VAL A 452 22.63 -0.47 24.04
C VAL A 452 21.19 -0.05 23.75
N TYR A 453 20.27 -1.02 23.73
CA TYR A 453 18.84 -0.78 23.51
C TYR A 453 18.23 0.12 24.58
N PHE A 454 18.49 -0.16 25.86
CA PHE A 454 17.95 0.63 26.98
C PHE A 454 18.70 1.95 27.24
N GLY A 455 19.94 2.06 26.77
CA GLY A 455 20.78 3.25 26.93
C GLY A 455 20.51 4.35 25.91
N MET A 456 19.76 4.06 24.84
CA MET A 456 19.43 5.04 23.80
C MET A 456 18.41 6.07 24.28
N SER A 457 18.74 7.35 24.07
CA SER A 457 17.79 8.46 24.26
C SER A 457 16.71 8.47 23.17
N ASP A 458 15.54 9.05 23.44
CA ASP A 458 14.45 9.19 22.47
C ASP A 458 14.89 9.87 21.15
N GLN A 459 15.73 10.90 21.23
CA GLN A 459 16.28 11.58 20.05
C GLN A 459 17.18 10.66 19.20
N ALA A 460 17.88 9.72 19.84
CA ALA A 460 18.69 8.74 19.14
C ALA A 460 17.82 7.67 18.47
N TRP A 461 16.69 7.31 19.08
CA TRP A 461 15.70 6.41 18.47
C TRP A 461 15.06 7.03 17.23
N GLU A 462 14.65 8.30 17.29
CA GLU A 462 14.10 9.01 16.12
C GLU A 462 15.12 9.13 14.99
N ALA A 463 16.36 9.53 15.29
CA ALA A 463 17.43 9.60 14.31
C ALA A 463 17.79 8.22 13.74
N GLY A 464 17.75 7.18 14.57
CA GLY A 464 17.97 5.79 14.14
C GLY A 464 16.89 5.32 13.18
N GLN A 465 15.62 5.67 13.43
CA GLN A 465 14.52 5.36 12.50
C GLN A 465 14.69 6.08 11.16
N ALA A 466 15.15 7.33 11.16
CA ALA A 466 15.44 8.07 9.92
C ALA A 466 16.56 7.40 9.12
N ALA A 467 17.64 6.98 9.80
CA ALA A 467 18.73 6.21 9.17
C ALA A 467 18.26 4.85 8.63
N ALA A 468 17.40 4.14 9.36
CA ALA A 468 16.81 2.88 8.92
C ALA A 468 15.97 3.04 7.64
N ASN A 469 15.13 4.07 7.59
CA ASN A 469 14.35 4.38 6.40
C ASN A 469 15.25 4.75 5.20
N ALA A 470 16.31 5.52 5.44
CA ALA A 470 17.29 5.88 4.40
C ALA A 470 18.04 4.65 3.85
N LEU A 471 18.22 3.62 4.68
CA LEU A 471 18.84 2.35 4.28
C LEU A 471 17.91 1.51 3.40
N GLU A 472 16.65 1.39 3.80
CA GLU A 472 15.61 0.71 3.01
C GLU A 472 15.46 1.36 1.62
N ASP A 473 15.48 2.69 1.60
CA ASP A 473 15.49 3.50 0.38
C ASP A 473 16.72 3.28 -0.50
N LEU A 474 17.91 3.11 0.10
CA LEU A 474 19.16 2.84 -0.60
C LEU A 474 19.11 1.47 -1.26
N TRP A 475 18.71 0.43 -0.53
CA TRP A 475 18.71 -0.94 -1.04
C TRP A 475 17.56 -1.18 -2.02
N GLY A 476 16.46 -0.43 -1.94
CA GLY A 476 15.46 -0.37 -3.01
C GLY A 476 16.02 0.03 -4.39
N SER A 477 17.17 0.73 -4.43
CA SER A 477 17.88 1.08 -5.66
C SER A 477 18.90 0.03 -6.14
N VAL A 478 19.27 -0.94 -5.29
CA VAL A 478 20.27 -1.99 -5.56
C VAL A 478 19.65 -3.36 -5.27
N GLY A 479 19.08 -3.99 -6.29
CA GLY A 479 18.24 -5.19 -6.14
C GLY A 479 18.91 -6.41 -5.48
N GLY A 480 20.20 -6.63 -5.73
CA GLY A 480 20.96 -7.72 -5.09
C GLY A 480 21.12 -7.53 -3.58
N LEU A 481 21.51 -6.31 -3.17
CA LEU A 481 21.67 -5.93 -1.77
C LEU A 481 20.36 -6.03 -0.99
N ARG A 482 19.25 -5.65 -1.61
CA ARG A 482 17.92 -5.78 -1.04
C ARG A 482 17.59 -7.23 -0.68
N ARG A 483 17.83 -8.17 -1.61
CA ARG A 483 17.51 -9.59 -1.41
C ARG A 483 18.28 -10.14 -0.21
N GLU A 484 19.58 -9.88 -0.16
CA GLU A 484 20.46 -10.36 0.90
C GLU A 484 19.99 -9.89 2.29
N LEU A 485 19.58 -8.63 2.39
CA LEU A 485 19.23 -8.03 3.67
C LEU A 485 17.77 -8.31 4.07
N GLU A 486 16.87 -8.49 3.11
CA GLU A 486 15.52 -9.04 3.37
C GLU A 486 15.61 -10.49 3.86
N ASP A 487 16.45 -11.32 3.25
CA ASP A 487 16.65 -12.71 3.65
C ASP A 487 17.34 -12.79 5.02
N THR A 488 18.36 -11.96 5.26
CA THR A 488 18.96 -11.77 6.60
C THR A 488 17.90 -11.35 7.62
N SER A 489 17.08 -10.35 7.30
CA SER A 489 16.02 -9.89 8.20
C SER A 489 15.01 -10.98 8.52
N ARG A 490 14.69 -11.84 7.55
CA ARG A 490 13.78 -12.98 7.76
C ARG A 490 14.41 -14.01 8.69
N ASP A 491 15.66 -14.42 8.44
CA ASP A 491 16.37 -15.41 9.27
C ASP A 491 16.47 -14.97 10.73
N TYR A 492 16.85 -13.71 10.98
CA TYR A 492 16.91 -13.19 12.34
C TYR A 492 15.51 -12.98 12.97
N GLY A 493 14.49 -12.68 12.16
CA GLY A 493 13.10 -12.65 12.62
C GLY A 493 12.65 -14.03 13.14
N ASP A 494 12.95 -15.08 12.38
CA ASP A 494 12.66 -16.46 12.77
C ASP A 494 13.39 -16.85 14.06
N ARG A 495 14.66 -16.45 14.23
CA ARG A 495 15.42 -16.70 15.48
C ARG A 495 14.80 -16.02 16.70
N VAL A 496 14.27 -14.80 16.54
CA VAL A 496 13.59 -14.08 17.63
C VAL A 496 12.25 -14.75 17.95
N GLU A 497 11.50 -15.19 16.95
CA GLU A 497 10.25 -15.96 17.17
C GLU A 497 10.54 -17.26 17.94
N HIS A 498 11.59 -17.99 17.58
CA HIS A 498 12.03 -19.17 18.34
C HIS A 498 12.39 -18.81 19.79
N ALA A 499 13.08 -17.68 20.02
CA ALA A 499 13.40 -17.21 21.37
C ALA A 499 12.14 -16.85 22.17
N VAL A 500 11.10 -16.29 21.55
CA VAL A 500 9.79 -16.07 22.21
C VAL A 500 9.18 -17.40 22.63
N ILE A 501 9.16 -18.41 21.76
CA ILE A 501 8.61 -19.73 22.06
C ILE A 501 9.38 -20.40 23.20
N GLU A 502 10.72 -20.28 23.23
CA GLU A 502 11.55 -20.81 24.32
C GLU A 502 11.25 -20.11 25.65
N GLU A 503 11.13 -18.78 25.63
CA GLU A 503 10.76 -17.99 26.82
C GLU A 503 9.34 -18.30 27.28
N GLU A 504 8.38 -18.50 26.38
CA GLU A 504 7.01 -18.91 26.73
C GLU A 504 6.96 -20.30 27.36
N ARG A 505 7.78 -21.25 26.89
CA ARG A 505 7.91 -22.59 27.48
C ARG A 505 8.57 -22.57 28.86
N ALA A 506 9.41 -21.58 29.13
CA ALA A 506 10.07 -21.41 30.42
C ALA A 506 9.14 -20.81 31.50
N LEU A 507 7.98 -20.27 31.10
CA LEU A 507 6.98 -19.70 32.02
C LEU A 507 6.02 -20.77 32.54
N GLU A 508 5.68 -20.70 33.84
CA GLU A 508 4.70 -21.60 34.47
C GLU A 508 3.28 -21.36 33.90
N ASP A 509 2.39 -22.36 34.01
CA ASP A 509 1.06 -22.31 33.40
C ASP A 509 0.14 -21.20 33.96
N ASP A 510 0.43 -20.68 35.15
CA ASP A 510 -0.31 -19.61 35.83
C ASP A 510 0.28 -18.20 35.62
N ASP A 511 1.41 -18.07 34.89
CA ASP A 511 2.13 -16.81 34.66
C ASP A 511 1.52 -15.97 33.51
N GLY A 512 0.20 -15.77 33.51
CA GLY A 512 -0.52 -15.03 32.46
C GLY A 512 -0.01 -13.59 32.25
N THR A 513 0.40 -12.91 33.31
CA THR A 513 0.95 -11.55 33.25
C THR A 513 2.33 -11.53 32.58
N LYS A 514 3.22 -12.47 32.91
CA LYS A 514 4.56 -12.55 32.31
C LYS A 514 4.48 -12.87 30.82
N ARG A 515 3.56 -13.75 30.42
CA ARG A 515 3.26 -14.04 29.01
C ARG A 515 2.76 -12.78 28.28
N GLN A 516 1.93 -11.97 28.93
CA GLN A 516 1.48 -10.70 28.35
C GLN A 516 2.64 -9.69 28.21
N ILE A 517 3.54 -9.61 29.19
CA ILE A 517 4.72 -8.73 29.14
C ILE A 517 5.68 -9.17 28.03
N LEU A 518 5.94 -10.48 27.89
CA LEU A 518 6.76 -11.04 26.81
C LEU A 518 6.18 -10.72 25.42
N ASN A 519 4.87 -10.91 25.24
CA ASN A 519 4.19 -10.57 23.99
C ASN A 519 4.25 -9.06 23.68
N LYS A 520 4.12 -8.20 24.69
CA LYS A 520 4.31 -6.75 24.53
C LYS A 520 5.75 -6.41 24.15
N ALA A 521 6.74 -7.06 24.77
CA ALA A 521 8.16 -6.88 24.46
C ALA A 521 8.48 -7.30 23.01
N TYR A 522 7.91 -8.40 22.53
CA TYR A 522 8.04 -8.82 21.13
C TYR A 522 7.42 -7.82 20.15
N GLN A 523 6.22 -7.32 20.45
CA GLN A 523 5.58 -6.26 19.63
C GLN A 523 6.37 -4.96 19.63
N GLU A 524 6.96 -4.60 20.76
CA GLU A 524 7.82 -3.43 20.89
C GLU A 524 9.08 -3.57 20.03
N LEU A 525 9.77 -4.71 20.13
CA LEU A 525 10.95 -5.02 19.32
C LEU A 525 10.63 -4.96 17.83
N GLY A 526 9.45 -5.47 17.42
CA GLY A 526 8.96 -5.42 16.04
C GLY A 526 8.78 -4.00 15.51
N LYS A 527 8.38 -3.02 16.34
CA LYS A 527 8.28 -1.61 15.92
C LYS A 527 9.65 -0.97 15.70
N THR A 528 10.65 -1.41 16.45
CA THR A 528 12.03 -0.90 16.37
C THR A 528 12.95 -1.79 15.54
N TRP A 529 12.39 -2.75 14.79
CA TRP A 529 13.14 -3.86 14.19
C TRP A 529 14.31 -3.41 13.33
N LEU A 530 14.06 -2.53 12.35
CA LEU A 530 15.10 -2.07 11.42
C LEU A 530 16.24 -1.32 12.12
N VAL A 531 15.93 -0.56 13.17
CA VAL A 531 16.93 0.16 13.96
C VAL A 531 17.80 -0.82 14.76
N VAL A 532 17.19 -1.84 15.36
CA VAL A 532 17.89 -2.90 16.10
C VAL A 532 18.81 -3.70 15.16
N MET A 533 18.35 -4.02 13.95
CA MET A 533 19.15 -4.70 12.94
C MET A 533 20.38 -3.90 12.52
N LEU A 534 20.29 -2.57 12.61
CA LEU A 534 21.34 -1.60 12.31
C LEU A 534 22.28 -1.29 13.46
N PHE A 535 22.09 -1.86 14.65
CA PHE A 535 23.03 -1.64 15.75
C PHE A 535 24.45 -2.08 15.40
N LYS A 536 25.43 -1.52 16.11
CA LYS A 536 26.84 -1.89 15.92
C LYS A 536 27.07 -3.37 16.23
N GLY A 537 27.69 -4.10 15.30
CA GLY A 537 27.82 -5.56 15.33
C GLY A 537 26.49 -6.29 15.06
N GLY A 538 25.47 -5.55 14.62
CA GLY A 538 24.14 -6.07 14.34
C GLY A 538 24.10 -6.96 13.10
N PRO A 539 22.96 -7.65 12.89
CA PRO A 539 22.77 -8.55 11.77
C PRO A 539 23.08 -7.98 10.39
N PHE A 540 22.69 -6.74 10.10
CA PHE A 540 22.94 -6.15 8.77
C PHE A 540 24.42 -5.85 8.51
N GLU A 541 25.17 -5.44 9.52
CA GLU A 541 26.60 -5.23 9.39
C GLU A 541 27.33 -6.56 9.14
N ARG A 542 26.92 -7.63 9.82
CA ARG A 542 27.45 -8.97 9.59
C ARG A 542 27.14 -9.49 8.19
N ALA A 543 25.89 -9.36 7.74
CA ALA A 543 25.51 -9.78 6.40
C ALA A 543 26.30 -9.05 5.31
N ILE A 544 26.54 -7.75 5.46
CA ILE A 544 27.37 -6.99 4.51
C ILE A 544 28.83 -7.47 4.52
N HIS A 545 29.39 -7.80 5.68
CA HIS A 545 30.74 -8.37 5.75
C HIS A 545 30.80 -9.77 5.14
N GLU A 546 29.83 -10.64 5.42
CA GLU A 546 29.73 -11.99 4.83
C GLU A 546 29.63 -11.91 3.30
N LEU A 547 28.84 -10.98 2.77
CA LEU A 547 28.71 -10.73 1.34
C LEU A 547 30.03 -10.29 0.68
N LEU A 548 30.90 -9.57 1.39
CA LEU A 548 32.20 -9.12 0.89
C LEU A 548 33.27 -10.22 0.95
N ASP A 549 33.08 -11.22 1.81
CA ASP A 549 34.00 -12.35 1.98
C ASP A 549 33.70 -13.52 1.01
N GLU A 550 32.58 -13.49 0.27
CA GLU A 550 32.23 -14.53 -0.70
C GLU A 550 33.07 -14.46 -2.00
N PRO A 551 33.83 -15.53 -2.35
CA PRO A 551 34.79 -15.50 -3.46
C PRO A 551 34.19 -15.74 -4.87
N ASP A 552 32.91 -16.15 -4.99
CA ASP A 552 32.32 -16.70 -6.23
C ASP A 552 31.11 -15.89 -6.78
N LEU A 553 31.03 -14.57 -6.53
CA LEU A 553 29.97 -13.73 -7.11
C LEU A 553 30.19 -13.48 -8.62
N ASP A 554 29.13 -13.67 -9.42
CA ASP A 554 29.14 -13.70 -10.88
C ASP A 554 29.18 -12.26 -11.45
N ARG A 555 30.33 -11.87 -12.03
CA ARG A 555 30.60 -10.46 -12.36
C ARG A 555 29.69 -9.90 -13.45
N GLY A 556 28.78 -9.01 -13.06
CA GLY A 556 27.93 -8.20 -13.95
C GLY A 556 27.07 -7.17 -13.20
N GLU A 557 25.98 -7.61 -12.58
CA GLU A 557 25.16 -6.77 -11.67
C GLU A 557 25.78 -6.64 -10.27
N ASP A 558 26.70 -7.55 -9.94
CA ASP A 558 27.31 -7.67 -8.61
C ASP A 558 28.39 -6.60 -8.32
N ASP A 559 28.98 -5.97 -9.33
CA ASP A 559 30.05 -4.97 -9.13
C ASP A 559 29.54 -3.69 -8.44
N GLN A 560 28.31 -3.25 -8.77
CA GLN A 560 27.69 -2.10 -8.13
C GLN A 560 27.26 -2.43 -6.71
N MET A 561 26.71 -3.63 -6.50
CA MET A 561 26.37 -4.14 -5.17
C MET A 561 27.60 -4.17 -4.27
N LEU A 562 28.69 -4.79 -4.74
CA LEU A 562 29.95 -4.90 -4.00
C LEU A 562 30.56 -3.53 -3.68
N ALA A 563 30.51 -2.57 -4.61
CA ALA A 563 31.02 -1.22 -4.36
C ALA A 563 30.21 -0.46 -3.30
N VAL A 564 28.88 -0.61 -3.30
CA VAL A 564 28.02 -0.02 -2.27
C VAL A 564 28.24 -0.74 -0.93
N SER A 565 28.32 -2.07 -0.93
CA SER A 565 28.58 -2.89 0.26
C SER A 565 29.93 -2.61 0.91
N ASP A 566 31.02 -2.48 0.15
CA ASP A 566 32.35 -2.14 0.67
C ASP A 566 32.36 -0.76 1.36
N ARG A 567 31.63 0.19 0.78
CA ARG A 567 31.50 1.52 1.37
C ARG A 567 30.61 1.52 2.62
N LEU A 568 29.53 0.75 2.62
CA LEU A 568 28.69 0.56 3.81
C LEU A 568 29.46 -0.12 4.95
N ALA A 569 30.23 -1.18 4.66
CA ALA A 569 31.03 -1.90 5.65
C ALA A 569 32.01 -0.96 6.37
N LYS A 570 32.75 -0.14 5.62
CA LYS A 570 33.69 0.84 6.19
C LYS A 570 33.01 1.87 7.08
N GLU A 571 31.87 2.39 6.65
CA GLU A 571 31.12 3.38 7.43
C GLU A 571 30.46 2.78 8.67
N PHE A 572 29.97 1.54 8.58
CA PHE A 572 29.42 0.81 9.73
C PHE A 572 30.51 0.55 10.78
N GLU A 573 31.72 0.17 10.38
CA GLU A 573 32.84 -0.05 11.30
C GLU A 573 33.22 1.23 12.07
N ILE A 574 33.22 2.37 11.38
CA ILE A 574 33.58 3.68 11.95
C ILE A 574 32.48 4.24 12.84
N ASN A 575 31.20 4.07 12.47
CA ASN A 575 30.09 4.73 13.14
C ASN A 575 29.65 3.99 14.43
N PRO A 576 29.74 4.62 15.62
CA PRO A 576 29.42 3.97 16.88
C PRO A 576 27.92 3.76 17.12
N ARG A 577 27.03 4.52 16.44
CA ARG A 577 25.55 4.37 16.53
C ARG A 577 24.97 4.47 17.95
N LEU A 578 25.56 5.30 18.80
CA LEU A 578 25.13 5.46 20.20
C LEU A 578 24.33 6.74 20.43
N THR A 579 24.70 7.82 19.76
CA THR A 579 24.10 9.15 19.94
C THR A 579 23.26 9.55 18.72
N ALA A 580 22.35 10.52 18.89
CA ALA A 580 21.56 11.04 17.77
C ALA A 580 22.44 11.62 16.65
N ALA A 581 23.60 12.20 16.98
CA ALA A 581 24.55 12.72 15.99
C ALA A 581 25.16 11.61 15.13
N ASP A 582 25.47 10.46 15.73
CA ASP A 582 26.00 9.29 15.04
C ASP A 582 24.99 8.75 14.01
N TRP A 583 23.72 8.66 14.41
CA TRP A 583 22.62 8.21 13.55
C TRP A 583 22.32 9.21 12.41
N MET A 584 22.32 10.52 12.70
CA MET A 584 22.17 11.54 11.65
C MET A 584 23.33 11.54 10.65
N GLN A 585 24.56 11.26 11.10
CA GLN A 585 25.69 11.10 10.19
C GLN A 585 25.49 9.89 9.28
N LEU A 586 25.01 8.78 9.84
CA LEU A 586 24.70 7.57 9.07
C LEU A 586 23.62 7.82 8.01
N GLU A 587 22.50 8.45 8.40
CA GLU A 587 21.41 8.82 7.49
C GLU A 587 21.88 9.65 6.29
N ARG A 588 22.72 10.66 6.54
CA ARG A 588 23.28 11.51 5.47
C ARG A 588 24.14 10.70 4.50
N LEU A 589 24.95 9.78 5.01
CA LEU A 589 25.79 8.91 4.18
C LEU A 589 24.94 7.98 3.32
N LEU A 590 23.91 7.34 3.90
CA LEU A 590 22.99 6.48 3.17
C LEU A 590 22.27 7.23 2.04
N THR A 591 21.82 8.45 2.33
CA THR A 591 21.21 9.34 1.34
C THR A 591 22.18 9.73 0.22
N GLN A 592 23.45 9.99 0.55
CA GLN A 592 24.50 10.28 -0.44
C GLN A 592 24.81 9.08 -1.33
N LEU A 593 24.88 7.87 -0.76
CA LEU A 593 25.10 6.64 -1.51
C LEU A 593 23.99 6.37 -2.53
N LYS A 594 22.73 6.66 -2.16
CA LYS A 594 21.57 6.57 -3.05
C LYS A 594 21.68 7.55 -4.22
N GLY A 595 22.12 8.78 -3.95
CA GLY A 595 22.35 9.78 -4.99
C GLY A 595 23.46 9.36 -5.96
N ALA A 596 24.54 8.77 -5.45
CA ALA A 596 25.67 8.30 -6.24
C ALA A 596 25.32 7.07 -7.10
N SER A 597 24.54 6.12 -6.57
CA SER A 597 24.09 4.94 -7.32
C SER A 597 23.17 5.33 -8.49
N ALA A 598 22.29 6.32 -8.29
CA ALA A 598 21.41 6.85 -9.33
C ALA A 598 22.18 7.57 -10.46
N GLN A 599 23.23 8.31 -10.13
CA GLN A 599 24.08 8.98 -11.13
C GLN A 599 24.91 7.99 -11.97
N GLN A 600 25.44 6.93 -11.35
CA GLN A 600 26.18 5.88 -12.07
C GLN A 600 25.28 5.07 -13.00
N MET A 601 24.01 4.82 -12.65
CA MET A 601 23.04 4.21 -13.57
C MET A 601 22.76 5.09 -14.79
N ALA A 602 22.63 6.40 -14.61
CA ALA A 602 22.44 7.34 -15.71
C ALA A 602 23.64 7.38 -16.66
N GLU A 603 24.87 7.36 -16.15
CA GLU A 603 26.09 7.32 -16.97
C GLU A 603 26.32 5.96 -17.67
N GLY A 604 25.93 4.86 -17.01
CA GLY A 604 25.99 3.50 -17.57
C GLY A 604 25.05 3.31 -18.76
N ASP A 605 23.82 3.83 -18.67
CA ASP A 605 22.84 3.80 -19.77
C ASP A 605 23.27 4.67 -20.95
N ILE A 606 23.93 5.81 -20.70
CA ILE A 606 24.51 6.65 -21.76
C ILE A 606 25.64 5.91 -22.49
N ARG A 607 26.45 5.11 -21.79
CA ARG A 607 27.51 4.29 -22.42
C ARG A 607 26.99 3.08 -23.17
N ARG A 608 25.89 2.46 -22.72
CA ARG A 608 25.23 1.35 -23.45
C ARG A 608 24.47 1.80 -24.68
N THR A 609 23.94 3.02 -24.69
CA THR A 609 23.25 3.60 -25.86
C THR A 609 24.20 4.14 -26.92
N LEU A 610 25.50 4.27 -26.61
CA LEU A 610 26.55 4.75 -27.52
C LEU A 610 27.40 3.65 -28.18
N ASN A 611 27.16 2.37 -27.87
CA ASN A 611 27.88 1.22 -28.46
C ASN A 611 27.02 0.40 -29.41
#